data_AF-A0A659PMF7-F1
#
_entry.id   AF-A0A659PMF7-F1
#
_cell.length_a   1.000
_cell.length_b   1.000
_cell.length_c   1.000
_cell.angle_alpha   90.00
_cell.angle_beta   90.00
_cell.angle_gamma   90.00
#
_symmetry.space_group_name_H-M   'P 1'
#
loop_
_entity.id
_entity.type
_entity.pdbx_description
1 polymer ?
#
loop_
_entity_poly.entity_id
_entity_poly.type
_entity_poly.pdbx_seq_one_letter_code
_entity_poly.pdbx_strand_id
1 'polypeptide(L)'
;MVINANEKLIKFPISEWMLKANGFTKELPSSTYCVCYQYDIDDNGFGPYGFSTIASDKLLSFLFSNIVFFDKSKNKLDFCSKIDKRGVYFYGNKIGEIERQINEHSKLILKNKLKINKGLPEEVHAEKPLLFELYSDNKIEVDVINGIINNEFDFLFNYFFTPMAGQTLILFNNEIWNKAVEYCKYNEIHTQEVCSIDDLKAW
;
A
#
# COMPACT_ATOMS: atom_id res chain seq x y z
N MET A 1 -26.03 -26.01 -3.26
CA MET A 1 -25.08 -26.12 -2.14
C MET A 1 -24.12 -24.95 -2.28
N VAL A 2 -24.32 -23.89 -1.51
CA VAL A 2 -23.34 -22.80 -1.42
C VAL A 2 -22.25 -23.35 -0.52
N ILE A 3 -21.05 -23.58 -1.07
CA ILE A 3 -19.88 -23.80 -0.23
C ILE A 3 -19.72 -22.46 0.50
N ASN A 4 -20.05 -22.41 1.79
CA ASN A 4 -19.69 -21.27 2.61
C ASN A 4 -18.16 -21.27 2.63
N ALA A 5 -17.54 -20.48 1.77
CA ALA A 5 -16.12 -20.22 1.86
C ALA A 5 -15.92 -19.53 3.21
N ASN A 6 -15.30 -20.23 4.16
CA ASN A 6 -14.88 -19.61 5.41
C ASN A 6 -13.77 -18.63 5.05
N GLU A 7 -14.09 -17.35 5.05
CA GLU A 7 -13.17 -16.27 4.75
C GLU A 7 -12.95 -15.40 5.99
N LYS A 8 -11.75 -14.84 6.12
CA LYS A 8 -11.33 -14.09 7.30
C LYS A 8 -10.39 -12.94 6.94
N LEU A 9 -10.66 -11.77 7.52
CA LEU A 9 -9.75 -10.63 7.54
C LEU A 9 -8.96 -10.63 8.85
N ILE A 10 -7.64 -10.56 8.78
CA ILE A 10 -6.76 -10.69 9.94
C ILE A 10 -5.89 -9.45 10.05
N LYS A 11 -5.88 -8.84 11.24
CA LYS A 11 -5.00 -7.71 11.59
C LYS A 11 -3.90 -8.15 12.55
N PHE A 12 -2.70 -7.62 12.34
CA PHE A 12 -1.53 -7.91 13.17
C PHE A 12 -0.53 -6.74 13.14
N PRO A 13 0.32 -6.58 14.16
CA PRO A 13 1.35 -5.55 14.14
C PRO A 13 2.47 -5.88 13.15
N ILE A 14 3.20 -4.86 12.70
CA ILE A 14 4.38 -5.06 11.87
C ILE A 14 5.57 -5.52 12.72
N SER A 15 6.22 -6.61 12.32
CA SER A 15 7.40 -7.15 13.00
C SER A 15 8.71 -6.56 12.46
N GLU A 16 9.75 -6.50 13.30
CA GLU A 16 11.06 -5.95 12.93
C GLU A 16 11.68 -6.65 11.70
N TRP A 17 11.54 -7.98 11.62
CA TRP A 17 12.05 -8.75 10.49
C TRP A 17 11.34 -8.38 9.17
N MET A 18 10.05 -8.01 9.23
CA MET A 18 9.29 -7.56 8.05
C MET A 18 9.85 -6.24 7.54
N LEU A 19 10.21 -5.32 8.44
CA LEU A 19 10.83 -4.05 8.06
C LEU A 19 12.18 -4.27 7.38
N LYS A 20 13.05 -5.08 8.00
CA LYS A 20 14.39 -5.42 7.48
C LYS A 20 14.32 -6.12 6.12
N ALA A 21 13.46 -7.13 5.98
CA ALA A 21 13.31 -7.92 4.76
C ALA A 21 12.77 -7.08 3.58
N ASN A 22 12.05 -6.00 3.87
CA ASN A 22 11.47 -5.11 2.87
C ASN A 22 12.24 -3.80 2.67
N GLY A 23 13.38 -3.64 3.33
CA GLY A 23 14.29 -2.52 3.12
C GLY A 23 13.85 -1.20 3.73
N PHE A 24 12.95 -1.19 4.73
CA PHE A 24 12.62 0.03 5.46
C PHE A 24 13.84 0.54 6.23
N THR A 25 14.15 1.84 6.12
CA THR A 25 15.38 2.41 6.70
C THR A 25 15.34 2.54 8.23
N LYS A 26 14.14 2.62 8.82
CA LYS A 26 13.88 2.78 10.26
C LYS A 26 12.57 2.09 10.65
N GLU A 27 12.20 2.18 11.93
CA GLU A 27 10.88 1.78 12.41
C GLU A 27 9.78 2.66 11.82
N LEU A 28 8.64 2.06 11.47
CA LEU A 28 7.46 2.77 11.01
C LEU A 28 6.71 3.43 12.19
N PRO A 29 5.83 4.41 11.92
CA PRO A 29 4.97 5.00 12.95
C PRO A 29 4.22 3.95 13.77
N SER A 30 4.03 4.21 15.06
CA SER A 30 3.33 3.28 15.96
C SER A 30 1.86 3.04 15.60
N SER A 31 1.27 3.87 14.74
CA SER A 31 -0.07 3.68 14.19
C SER A 31 -0.11 2.66 13.05
N THR A 32 1.04 2.15 12.61
CA THR A 32 1.12 1.19 11.52
C THR A 32 0.63 -0.20 11.94
N TYR A 33 -0.18 -0.82 11.09
CA TYR A 33 -0.62 -2.20 11.25
C TYR A 33 -0.68 -2.90 9.89
N CYS A 34 -0.69 -4.23 9.95
CA CYS A 34 -0.81 -5.09 8.79
C CYS A 34 -2.19 -5.75 8.74
N VAL A 35 -2.68 -5.96 7.53
CA VAL A 35 -3.92 -6.69 7.27
C VAL A 35 -3.68 -7.70 6.16
N CYS A 36 -4.06 -8.96 6.40
CA CYS A 36 -4.13 -9.98 5.36
C CYS A 36 -5.52 -10.60 5.29
N TYR A 37 -5.80 -11.28 4.19
CA TYR A 37 -7.04 -11.98 3.95
C TYR A 37 -6.79 -13.46 3.78
N GLN A 38 -7.56 -14.31 4.45
CA GLN A 38 -7.49 -15.75 4.36
C GLN A 38 -8.83 -16.28 3.83
N TYR A 39 -8.81 -17.21 2.89
CA TYR A 39 -10.01 -17.77 2.28
C TYR A 39 -9.92 -19.29 2.15
N ASP A 40 -11.02 -19.94 1.79
CA ASP A 40 -11.15 -21.40 1.70
C ASP A 40 -10.64 -22.12 2.96
N ILE A 41 -10.94 -21.55 4.13
CA ILE A 41 -10.41 -22.02 5.42
C ILE A 41 -11.06 -23.37 5.80
N ASP A 42 -10.22 -24.39 5.99
CA ASP A 42 -10.65 -25.72 6.44
C ASP A 42 -10.96 -25.78 7.95
N ASP A 43 -11.48 -26.91 8.41
CA ASP A 43 -11.81 -27.13 9.83
C ASP A 43 -10.58 -27.04 10.75
N ASN A 44 -9.38 -27.18 10.20
CA ASN A 44 -8.12 -27.04 10.92
C ASN A 44 -7.60 -25.59 10.88
N GLY A 45 -8.26 -24.66 10.22
CA GLY A 45 -7.84 -23.26 10.11
C GLY A 45 -6.75 -22.99 9.07
N PHE A 46 -6.50 -23.92 8.14
CA PHE A 46 -5.61 -23.71 7.01
C PHE A 46 -6.38 -23.21 5.80
N GLY A 47 -5.76 -22.32 5.04
CA GLY A 47 -6.31 -21.78 3.81
C GLY A 47 -5.35 -20.76 3.21
N PRO A 48 -5.43 -20.53 1.90
CA PRO A 48 -4.61 -19.54 1.21
C PRO A 48 -4.78 -18.12 1.75
N TYR A 49 -3.69 -17.37 1.69
CA TYR A 49 -3.68 -15.94 2.00
C TYR A 49 -3.59 -15.11 0.72
N GLY A 50 -4.54 -14.19 0.55
CA GLY A 50 -4.60 -13.30 -0.60
C GLY A 50 -5.97 -12.64 -0.77
N PHE A 51 -5.99 -11.49 -1.45
CA PHE A 51 -7.22 -10.78 -1.81
C PHE A 51 -7.68 -11.19 -3.22
N SER A 52 -7.94 -12.49 -3.42
CA SER A 52 -8.28 -13.08 -4.72
C SER A 52 -9.72 -13.54 -4.86
N THR A 53 -10.52 -13.49 -3.79
CA THR A 53 -11.95 -13.86 -3.81
C THR A 53 -12.82 -12.67 -4.22
N ILE A 54 -14.05 -12.95 -4.68
CA ILE A 54 -15.04 -11.90 -4.98
C ILE A 54 -15.35 -11.08 -3.72
N ALA A 55 -15.41 -11.70 -2.54
CA ALA A 55 -15.66 -11.00 -1.29
C ALA A 55 -14.51 -10.04 -0.93
N SER A 56 -13.26 -10.50 -1.06
CA SER A 56 -12.07 -9.67 -0.82
C SER A 56 -11.94 -8.51 -1.83
N ASP A 57 -12.26 -8.73 -3.10
CA ASP A 57 -12.24 -7.70 -4.16
C ASP A 57 -13.28 -6.60 -3.89
N LYS A 58 -14.48 -6.99 -3.42
CA LYS A 58 -15.52 -6.03 -3.00
C LYS A 58 -15.13 -5.27 -1.73
N LEU A 59 -14.51 -5.94 -0.75
CA LEU A 59 -13.97 -5.29 0.45
C LEU A 59 -12.94 -4.23 0.08
N LEU A 60 -11.95 -4.57 -0.76
CA LEU A 60 -10.93 -3.61 -1.20
C LEU A 60 -11.54 -2.43 -1.95
N SER A 61 -12.51 -2.69 -2.84
CA SER A 61 -13.22 -1.63 -3.59
C SER A 61 -14.07 -0.73 -2.68
N PHE A 62 -14.58 -1.26 -1.57
CA PHE A 62 -15.30 -0.49 -0.56
C PHE A 62 -14.35 0.40 0.25
N LEU A 63 -13.18 -0.12 0.63
CA LEU A 63 -12.21 0.58 1.45
C LEU A 63 -11.43 1.65 0.68
N PHE A 64 -11.08 1.37 -0.58
CA PHE A 64 -10.15 2.16 -1.36
C PHE A 64 -10.77 2.59 -2.68
N SER A 65 -11.05 3.88 -2.82
CA SER A 65 -11.51 4.48 -4.07
C SER A 65 -10.35 5.09 -4.86
N ASN A 66 -10.47 5.15 -6.19
CA ASN A 66 -9.50 5.80 -7.08
C ASN A 66 -8.05 5.31 -6.86
N ILE A 67 -7.80 4.01 -6.91
CA ILE A 67 -6.48 3.48 -6.56
C ILE A 67 -5.45 3.75 -7.67
N VAL A 68 -4.28 4.24 -7.29
CA VAL A 68 -3.13 4.41 -8.20
C VAL A 68 -1.87 3.78 -7.60
N PHE A 69 -1.05 3.17 -8.44
CA PHE A 69 0.24 2.59 -8.08
C PHE A 69 1.38 3.55 -8.42
N PHE A 70 2.35 3.71 -7.52
CA PHE A 70 3.55 4.49 -7.84
C PHE A 70 4.59 3.62 -8.56
N ASP A 71 4.72 3.81 -9.87
CA ASP A 71 5.77 3.20 -10.68
C ASP A 71 7.05 4.02 -10.55
N LYS A 72 7.93 3.59 -9.63
CA LYS A 72 9.24 4.21 -9.40
C LYS A 72 10.14 4.21 -10.65
N SER A 73 10.05 3.20 -11.51
CA SER A 73 10.88 3.12 -12.73
C SER A 73 10.55 4.24 -13.72
N LYS A 74 9.31 4.69 -13.72
CA LYS A 74 8.80 5.77 -14.57
C LYS A 74 8.55 7.07 -13.81
N ASN A 75 8.74 7.07 -12.49
CA ASN A 75 8.41 8.16 -11.56
C ASN A 75 7.00 8.73 -11.82
N LYS A 76 5.99 7.86 -11.93
CA LYS A 76 4.60 8.25 -12.20
C LYS A 76 3.59 7.45 -11.38
N LEU A 77 2.36 7.93 -11.35
CA LEU A 77 1.21 7.22 -10.83
C LEU A 77 0.47 6.53 -11.99
N ASP A 78 0.22 5.23 -11.85
CA ASP A 78 -0.52 4.41 -12.81
C ASP A 78 -1.85 3.99 -12.20
N PHE A 79 -2.96 4.32 -12.87
CA PHE A 79 -4.29 3.90 -12.43
C PHE A 79 -4.38 2.37 -12.37
N CYS A 80 -4.93 1.87 -11.27
CA CYS A 80 -5.08 0.45 -11.02
C CYS A 80 -6.52 0.12 -10.66
N SER A 81 -7.05 -0.95 -11.25
CA SER A 81 -8.33 -1.52 -10.83
C SER A 81 -8.20 -2.42 -9.61
N LYS A 82 -6.98 -2.88 -9.28
CA LYS A 82 -6.68 -3.83 -8.20
C LYS A 82 -5.35 -3.54 -7.53
N ILE A 83 -5.21 -4.02 -6.29
CA ILE A 83 -3.97 -4.01 -5.52
C ILE A 83 -3.30 -5.39 -5.68
N ASP A 84 -2.33 -5.50 -6.59
CA ASP A 84 -1.74 -6.78 -7.01
C ASP A 84 -0.20 -6.77 -7.02
N LYS A 85 0.42 -5.62 -7.30
CA LYS A 85 1.87 -5.45 -7.35
C LYS A 85 2.43 -5.13 -5.98
N ARG A 86 3.64 -5.59 -5.71
CA ARG A 86 4.39 -5.17 -4.52
C ARG A 86 4.76 -3.69 -4.66
N GLY A 87 4.53 -2.89 -3.62
CA GLY A 87 4.92 -1.49 -3.58
C GLY A 87 3.89 -0.60 -2.89
N VAL A 88 3.92 0.69 -3.23
CA VAL A 88 3.06 1.71 -2.62
C VAL A 88 1.90 2.06 -3.54
N TYR A 89 0.72 2.17 -2.95
CA TYR A 89 -0.50 2.62 -3.60
C TYR A 89 -1.03 3.86 -2.90
N PHE A 90 -1.58 4.79 -3.68
CA PHE A 90 -2.35 5.92 -3.19
C PHE A 90 -3.81 5.73 -3.56
N TYR A 91 -4.72 6.27 -2.77
CA TYR A 91 -6.16 6.20 -2.99
C TYR A 91 -6.83 7.52 -2.56
N GLY A 92 -8.13 7.64 -2.80
CA GLY A 92 -8.92 8.78 -2.36
C GLY A 92 -8.76 10.03 -3.21
N ASN A 93 -9.05 11.19 -2.61
CA ASN A 93 -9.32 12.42 -3.37
C ASN A 93 -8.07 13.28 -3.63
N LYS A 94 -7.00 13.08 -2.86
CA LYS A 94 -5.77 13.89 -2.97
C LYS A 94 -4.78 13.40 -4.03
N ILE A 95 -5.11 12.33 -4.77
CA ILE A 95 -4.25 11.81 -5.84
C ILE A 95 -3.93 12.87 -6.90
N GLY A 96 -4.92 13.69 -7.27
CA GLY A 96 -4.70 14.77 -8.25
C GLY A 96 -3.63 15.77 -7.83
N GLU A 97 -3.43 15.97 -6.52
CA GLU A 97 -2.37 16.82 -6.00
C GLU A 97 -0.99 16.17 -6.20
N ILE A 98 -0.86 14.88 -5.88
CA ILE A 98 0.39 14.13 -6.09
C ILE A 98 0.73 14.07 -7.58
N GLU A 99 -0.25 13.77 -8.43
CA GLU A 99 -0.08 13.77 -9.89
C GLU A 99 0.37 15.13 -10.41
N ARG A 100 -0.22 16.22 -9.90
CA ARG A 100 0.17 17.59 -10.26
C ARG A 100 1.64 17.84 -9.93
N GLN A 101 2.09 17.51 -8.72
CA GLN A 101 3.49 17.70 -8.30
C GLN A 101 4.47 16.92 -9.21
N ILE A 102 4.16 15.66 -9.51
CA ILE A 102 4.96 14.81 -10.41
C ILE A 102 5.02 15.38 -11.82
N ASN A 103 3.87 15.82 -12.35
CA ASN A 103 3.75 16.34 -13.71
C ASN A 103 4.44 17.71 -13.87
N GLU A 104 4.31 18.61 -12.89
CA GLU A 104 4.98 19.92 -12.89
C GLU A 104 6.50 19.75 -12.89
N HIS A 105 7.03 18.88 -12.02
CA HIS A 105 8.46 18.57 -12.00
C HIS A 105 8.93 17.97 -13.35
N SER A 106 8.20 16.99 -13.89
CA SER A 106 8.55 16.35 -15.17
C SER A 106 8.56 17.34 -16.34
N LYS A 107 7.58 18.26 -16.39
CA LYS A 107 7.51 19.34 -17.40
C LYS A 107 8.71 20.27 -17.29
N LEU A 108 9.12 20.64 -16.07
CA LEU A 108 10.28 21.50 -15.87
C LEU A 108 11.58 20.82 -16.33
N ILE A 109 11.79 19.55 -15.99
CA ILE A 109 12.95 18.79 -16.45
C ILE A 109 13.01 18.75 -17.98
N LEU A 110 11.88 18.50 -18.65
CA LEU A 110 11.82 18.51 -20.11
C LEU A 110 12.10 19.91 -20.68
N LYS A 111 11.53 20.96 -20.09
CA LYS A 111 11.78 22.35 -20.48
C LYS A 111 13.25 22.72 -20.36
N ASN A 112 13.92 22.35 -19.27
CA ASN A 112 15.34 22.61 -19.06
C ASN A 112 16.20 21.84 -20.07
N LYS A 113 15.90 20.56 -20.35
CA LYS A 113 16.57 19.81 -21.43
C LYS A 113 16.48 20.52 -22.79
N LEU A 114 15.30 21.03 -23.15
CA LEU A 114 15.10 21.77 -24.39
C LEU A 114 15.84 23.12 -24.43
N LYS A 115 15.94 23.82 -23.29
CA LYS A 115 16.71 25.06 -23.17
C LYS A 115 18.22 24.82 -23.32
N ILE A 116 18.75 23.82 -22.64
CA ILE A 116 20.18 23.43 -22.72
C ILE A 116 20.55 23.09 -24.17
N ASN A 117 19.72 22.32 -24.86
CA ASN A 117 19.92 21.98 -26.28
C ASN A 117 19.93 23.22 -27.21
N LYS A 118 19.37 24.35 -26.75
CA LYS A 118 19.34 25.63 -27.46
C LYS A 118 20.38 26.63 -26.94
N GLY A 119 21.25 26.24 -26.02
CA GLY A 119 22.23 27.13 -25.38
C GLY A 119 21.62 28.17 -24.44
N LEU A 120 20.38 27.96 -23.99
CA LEU A 120 19.68 28.85 -23.06
C LEU A 120 19.92 28.41 -21.60
N PRO A 121 19.95 29.35 -20.65
CA PRO A 121 20.12 29.03 -19.24
C PRO A 121 18.93 28.25 -18.69
N GLU A 122 19.23 27.36 -17.75
CA GLU A 122 18.22 26.58 -17.04
C GLU A 122 17.30 27.48 -16.20
N GLU A 123 16.04 27.08 -16.06
CA GLU A 123 15.17 27.63 -15.02
C GLU A 123 15.43 26.91 -13.71
N VAL A 124 15.53 27.68 -12.62
CA VAL A 124 15.80 27.18 -11.28
C VAL A 124 14.51 26.71 -10.58
N HIS A 125 14.59 25.54 -9.97
CA HIS A 125 13.71 24.89 -8.98
C HIS A 125 12.24 24.61 -9.34
N ALA A 126 11.96 23.35 -9.65
CA ALA A 126 10.81 22.67 -9.05
C ALA A 126 11.37 21.89 -7.87
N GLU A 127 10.81 22.07 -6.68
CA GLU A 127 11.05 21.13 -5.58
C GLU A 127 10.79 19.72 -6.11
N LYS A 128 11.74 18.83 -5.83
CA LYS A 128 11.61 17.43 -6.24
C LYS A 128 10.43 16.84 -5.48
N PRO A 129 9.48 16.18 -6.16
CA PRO A 129 8.35 15.57 -5.48
C PRO A 129 8.84 14.62 -4.40
N LEU A 130 8.30 14.76 -3.19
CA LEU A 130 8.66 13.96 -2.01
C LEU A 130 8.67 12.45 -2.34
N LEU A 131 7.68 12.00 -3.12
CA LEU A 131 7.52 10.61 -3.53
C LEU A 131 8.71 10.05 -4.33
N PHE A 132 9.48 10.91 -5.02
CA PHE A 132 10.65 10.46 -5.77
C PHE A 132 11.79 9.98 -4.86
N GLU A 133 11.75 10.34 -3.58
CA GLU A 133 12.75 9.96 -2.59
C GLU A 133 12.31 8.75 -1.76
N LEU A 134 11.09 8.25 -1.98
CA LEU A 134 10.56 7.11 -1.23
C LEU A 134 11.45 5.87 -1.36
N TYR A 135 12.04 5.66 -2.54
CA TYR A 135 12.98 4.56 -2.78
C TYR A 135 14.37 5.11 -3.06
N SER A 136 15.33 4.78 -2.20
CA SER A 136 16.74 5.15 -2.28
C SER A 136 17.61 3.90 -2.12
N ASP A 137 18.45 3.57 -3.10
CA ASP A 137 19.33 2.39 -3.09
C ASP A 137 18.63 1.07 -2.69
N ASN A 138 17.44 0.82 -3.25
CA ASN A 138 16.55 -0.31 -2.95
C ASN A 138 16.00 -0.35 -1.51
N LYS A 139 16.15 0.72 -0.74
CA LYS A 139 15.55 0.92 0.57
C LYS A 139 14.36 1.87 0.50
N ILE A 140 13.50 1.79 1.50
CA ILE A 140 12.30 2.61 1.64
C ILE A 140 12.54 3.63 2.73
N GLU A 141 12.51 4.90 2.36
CA GLU A 141 12.81 6.00 3.26
C GLU A 141 11.62 6.31 4.17
N VAL A 142 11.76 5.98 5.45
CA VAL A 142 10.68 6.20 6.43
C VAL A 142 10.43 7.69 6.69
N ASP A 143 11.44 8.54 6.55
CA ASP A 143 11.25 9.98 6.69
C ASP A 143 10.33 10.53 5.57
N VAL A 144 10.37 9.92 4.38
CA VAL A 144 9.45 10.22 3.28
C VAL A 144 8.03 9.73 3.60
N ILE A 145 7.89 8.54 4.19
CA ILE A 145 6.59 8.02 4.67
C ILE A 145 5.97 8.98 5.70
N ASN A 146 6.76 9.45 6.66
CA ASN A 146 6.32 10.44 7.66
C ASN A 146 5.89 11.74 6.99
N GLY A 147 6.63 12.19 5.97
CA GLY A 147 6.23 13.33 5.15
C GLY A 147 4.89 13.12 4.44
N ILE A 148 4.65 11.94 3.85
CA ILE A 148 3.39 11.59 3.19
C ILE A 148 2.22 11.61 4.20
N ILE A 149 2.43 11.07 5.40
CA ILE A 149 1.44 11.09 6.50
C ILE A 149 1.15 12.52 6.94
N ASN A 150 2.18 13.35 7.13
CA ASN A 150 2.03 14.75 7.57
C ASN A 150 1.32 15.63 6.54
N ASN A 151 1.43 15.29 5.24
CA ASN A 151 0.65 15.93 4.18
C ASN A 151 -0.76 15.33 4.02
N GLU A 152 -1.13 14.40 4.92
CA GLU A 152 -2.43 13.74 4.96
C GLU A 152 -2.80 13.11 3.61
N PHE A 153 -1.83 12.48 2.94
CA PHE A 153 -2.11 11.67 1.76
C PHE A 153 -2.55 10.28 2.19
N ASP A 154 -3.56 9.76 1.49
CA ASP A 154 -4.08 8.41 1.71
C ASP A 154 -3.25 7.40 0.89
N PHE A 155 -2.57 6.49 1.60
CA PHE A 155 -1.72 5.49 0.98
C PHE A 155 -1.65 4.19 1.78
N LEU A 156 -1.16 3.15 1.12
CA LEU A 156 -0.89 1.84 1.70
C LEU A 156 0.33 1.22 1.01
N PHE A 157 0.96 0.25 1.67
CA PHE A 157 1.86 -0.65 0.99
C PHE A 157 1.21 -2.02 0.79
N ASN A 158 1.48 -2.64 -0.36
CA ASN A 158 1.15 -4.02 -0.64
C ASN A 158 2.45 -4.85 -0.67
N TYR A 159 2.53 -5.86 0.19
CA TYR A 159 3.67 -6.77 0.30
C TYR A 159 3.19 -8.22 0.32
N PHE A 160 4.11 -9.13 0.01
CA PHE A 160 3.87 -10.56 0.08
C PHE A 160 4.79 -11.14 1.14
N PHE A 161 4.20 -11.61 2.24
CA PHE A 161 4.89 -12.36 3.28
C PHE A 161 4.53 -13.83 3.08
N THR A 162 5.47 -14.64 2.61
CA THR A 162 5.24 -16.07 2.42
C THR A 162 6.23 -16.85 3.29
N PRO A 163 5.80 -17.99 3.87
CA PRO A 163 4.51 -18.68 3.67
C PRO A 163 3.36 -18.18 4.59
N MET A 164 3.59 -17.14 5.41
CA MET A 164 2.63 -16.66 6.42
C MET A 164 2.09 -15.27 6.07
N ALA A 165 0.77 -15.10 6.09
CA ALA A 165 0.03 -13.87 5.75
C ALA A 165 -0.10 -13.53 4.25
N GLY A 166 0.61 -14.22 3.35
CA GLY A 166 0.53 -14.05 1.90
C GLY A 166 0.53 -12.59 1.47
N GLN A 167 -0.46 -12.19 0.66
CA GLN A 167 -0.66 -10.78 0.36
C GLN A 167 -1.12 -10.00 1.60
N THR A 168 -0.33 -9.00 1.98
CA THR A 168 -0.54 -8.18 3.17
C THR A 168 -0.51 -6.70 2.81
N LEU A 169 -1.50 -5.97 3.32
CA LEU A 169 -1.55 -4.52 3.27
C LEU A 169 -0.93 -3.94 4.54
N ILE A 170 -0.02 -2.99 4.40
CA ILE A 170 0.50 -2.18 5.51
C ILE A 170 -0.24 -0.84 5.48
N LEU A 171 -0.93 -0.53 6.56
CA LEU A 171 -1.85 0.60 6.70
C LEU A 171 -1.39 1.52 7.83
N PHE A 172 -1.68 2.82 7.67
CA PHE A 172 -1.25 3.88 8.60
C PHE A 172 -2.43 4.61 9.26
N ASN A 173 -3.66 4.32 8.83
CA ASN A 173 -4.89 4.93 9.35
C ASN A 173 -5.79 3.86 9.97
N ASN A 174 -6.04 3.97 11.28
CA ASN A 174 -6.86 3.02 12.04
C ASN A 174 -8.36 3.05 11.67
N GLU A 175 -8.85 4.13 11.06
CA GLU A 175 -10.25 4.20 10.62
C GLU A 175 -10.57 3.19 9.53
N ILE A 176 -9.56 2.79 8.72
CA ILE A 176 -9.72 1.77 7.68
C ILE A 176 -10.08 0.43 8.30
N TRP A 177 -9.43 0.05 9.41
CA TRP A 177 -9.75 -1.18 10.13
C TRP A 177 -11.19 -1.19 10.63
N ASN A 178 -11.64 -0.10 11.23
CA ASN A 178 -13.01 0.02 11.73
C ASN A 178 -14.03 -0.16 10.60
N LYS A 179 -13.82 0.52 9.46
CA LYS A 179 -14.66 0.37 8.25
C LYS A 179 -14.63 -1.05 7.71
N ALA A 180 -13.46 -1.70 7.72
CA ALA A 180 -13.30 -3.07 7.26
C ALA A 180 -14.06 -4.05 8.16
N VAL A 181 -13.99 -3.90 9.48
CA VAL A 181 -14.71 -4.74 10.45
C VAL A 181 -16.23 -4.59 10.27
N GLU A 182 -16.72 -3.36 10.10
CA GLU A 182 -18.13 -3.11 9.80
C GLU A 182 -18.56 -3.81 8.52
N TYR A 183 -17.82 -3.61 7.42
CA TYR A 183 -18.08 -4.28 6.15
C TYR A 183 -18.11 -5.81 6.29
N CYS A 184 -17.09 -6.38 6.94
CA CYS A 184 -16.97 -7.81 7.16
C CYS A 184 -18.15 -8.38 7.95
N LYS A 185 -18.60 -7.67 8.99
CA LYS A 185 -19.78 -8.05 9.78
C LYS A 185 -21.05 -8.12 8.93
N TYR A 186 -21.27 -7.16 8.03
CA TYR A 186 -22.42 -7.17 7.13
C TYR A 186 -22.36 -8.24 6.03
N ASN A 187 -21.17 -8.70 5.67
CA ASN A 187 -20.94 -9.66 4.58
C ASN A 187 -20.52 -11.04 5.08
N GLU A 188 -20.70 -11.34 6.36
CA GLU A 188 -20.40 -12.65 6.97
C GLU A 188 -18.92 -13.09 6.83
N ILE A 189 -18.00 -12.12 6.72
CA ILE A 189 -16.56 -12.37 6.72
C ILE A 189 -16.05 -12.30 8.16
N HIS A 190 -15.30 -13.32 8.60
CA HIS A 190 -14.77 -13.34 9.96
C HIS A 190 -13.66 -12.28 10.11
N THR A 191 -13.53 -11.72 11.30
CA THR A 191 -12.42 -10.80 11.62
C THR A 191 -11.62 -11.35 12.78
N GLN A 192 -10.31 -11.15 12.76
CA GLN A 192 -9.40 -11.60 13.81
C GLN A 192 -8.28 -10.58 13.99
N GLU A 193 -7.89 -10.36 15.24
CA GLU A 193 -6.66 -9.63 15.58
C GLU A 193 -5.70 -10.60 16.28
N VAL A 194 -4.43 -10.60 15.89
CA VAL A 194 -3.36 -11.41 16.50
C VAL A 194 -2.20 -10.52 16.96
N CYS A 195 -1.36 -11.04 17.84
CA CYS A 195 -0.27 -10.27 18.45
C CYS A 195 1.01 -10.31 17.62
N SER A 196 1.17 -11.31 16.75
CA SER A 196 2.28 -11.40 15.81
C SER A 196 1.83 -12.06 14.50
N ILE A 197 2.53 -11.74 13.41
CA ILE A 197 2.48 -12.54 12.17
C ILE A 197 2.85 -14.00 12.43
N ASP A 198 3.66 -14.26 13.47
CA ASP A 198 4.09 -15.60 13.87
C ASP A 198 2.96 -16.47 14.44
N ASP A 199 1.84 -15.85 14.82
CA ASP A 199 0.62 -16.54 15.27
C ASP A 199 -0.17 -17.13 14.10
N LEU A 200 0.20 -16.80 12.85
CA LEU A 200 -0.49 -17.26 11.65
C LEU A 200 0.05 -18.60 11.17
N LYS A 201 -0.86 -19.46 10.68
CA LYS A 201 -0.47 -20.73 10.08
C LYS A 201 0.16 -20.49 8.72
N ALA A 202 1.26 -21.17 8.44
CA ALA A 202 1.85 -21.21 7.10
C ALA A 202 0.90 -21.92 6.12
N TRP A 203 0.86 -21.43 4.88
CA TRP A 203 0.14 -22.03 3.76
C TRP A 203 1.06 -22.22 2.56
#